data_AF-Q3UWR0-F1
#
_entry.id   AF-Q3UWR0-F1
#
_cell.length_a   1.000
_cell.length_b   1.000
_cell.length_c   1.000
_cell.angle_alpha   90.00
_cell.angle_beta   90.00
_cell.angle_gamma   90.00
#
_symmetry.space_group_name_H-M   'P 1'
#
loop_
_entity.id
_entity.type
_entity.pdbx_description
1 polymer ?
#
loop_
_entity_poly.entity_id
_entity_poly.type
_entity_poly.pdbx_seq_one_letter_code
_entity_poly.pdbx_strand_id
1 'polypeptide(L)'
;MNAVEENQASGESQKVEEASPPAVQQPTDPASPTVATTPEPVGGDAGDKNATKAADDEPEYEDGRGFGIGELVWGKLRGFSWWPGRIVSWWMTGRSRAAEGTRWVMWFGDGKFSVVCVEKLMPLSSFCSAFHQATYNKQPMYRKAIYEVLQVASSRAGKLFPACHDSDESDSGKAVEVQNKQMIEWALGGFQPSGPKGLEPP
;
A
#
# COMPACT_ATOMS: atom_id res chain seq x y z
N MET A 1 -63.34 21.39 -21.22
CA MET A 1 -63.68 22.82 -21.22
C MET A 1 -63.53 23.33 -19.80
N ASN A 2 -62.87 24.44 -19.46
CA ASN A 2 -61.95 25.30 -20.23
C ASN A 2 -60.98 26.02 -19.25
N ALA A 3 -60.03 26.80 -19.80
CA ALA A 3 -59.09 27.70 -19.11
C ALA A 3 -59.80 28.75 -18.20
N VAL A 4 -59.14 29.49 -17.31
CA VAL A 4 -58.02 30.47 -17.47
C VAL A 4 -57.23 30.62 -16.13
N GLU A 5 -55.91 30.81 -16.09
CA GLU A 5 -55.10 32.08 -16.21
C GLU A 5 -55.47 33.16 -15.17
N GLU A 6 -54.57 33.98 -14.60
CA GLU A 6 -53.16 34.30 -14.95
C GLU A 6 -52.36 34.83 -13.71
N ASN A 7 -51.00 34.78 -13.76
CA ASN A 7 -49.96 35.76 -13.31
C ASN A 7 -50.14 36.65 -12.03
N GLN A 8 -49.11 37.23 -11.38
CA GLN A 8 -47.63 37.25 -11.44
C GLN A 8 -47.13 37.77 -10.06
N ALA A 9 -45.86 37.78 -9.62
CA ALA A 9 -44.54 37.33 -10.10
C ALA A 9 -43.73 36.90 -8.83
N SER A 10 -42.40 36.96 -8.64
CA SER A 10 -41.18 37.31 -9.40
C SER A 10 -39.97 36.64 -8.71
N GLY A 11 -38.76 36.67 -9.29
CA GLY A 11 -37.54 36.19 -8.63
C GLY A 11 -36.48 35.61 -9.57
N GLU A 12 -35.88 36.45 -10.42
CA GLU A 12 -34.92 36.02 -11.44
C GLU A 12 -33.46 36.05 -10.96
N SER A 13 -32.67 35.04 -11.31
CA SER A 13 -31.20 35.10 -11.30
C SER A 13 -30.64 34.08 -12.28
N GLN A 14 -30.18 34.59 -13.43
CA GLN A 14 -29.63 33.80 -14.52
C GLN A 14 -28.26 33.23 -14.12
N LYS A 15 -27.94 32.01 -14.58
CA LYS A 15 -26.55 31.57 -14.73
C LYS A 15 -26.29 31.33 -16.21
N VAL A 16 -25.45 32.18 -16.79
CA VAL A 16 -25.09 32.14 -18.21
C VAL A 16 -24.30 30.87 -18.53
N GLU A 17 -24.66 30.24 -19.64
CA GLU A 17 -23.85 29.26 -20.35
C GLU A 17 -22.94 30.00 -21.33
N GLU A 18 -21.63 29.84 -21.23
CA GLU A 18 -20.68 30.38 -22.21
C GLU A 18 -19.72 29.28 -22.65
N ALA A 19 -19.65 29.05 -23.96
CA ALA A 19 -18.85 28.00 -24.58
C ALA A 19 -17.38 28.43 -24.75
N SER A 20 -16.45 27.48 -24.75
CA SER A 20 -15.01 27.74 -24.92
C SER A 20 -14.54 27.56 -26.38
N PRO A 21 -13.99 28.62 -27.01
CA PRO A 21 -13.21 28.51 -28.25
C PRO A 21 -11.73 28.92 -28.02
N PRO A 22 -10.83 28.67 -28.98
CA PRO A 22 -10.42 27.35 -29.46
C PRO A 22 -8.92 27.11 -29.17
N ALA A 23 -8.41 25.93 -29.51
CA ALA A 23 -6.99 25.60 -29.31
C ALA A 23 -6.06 26.45 -30.20
N VAL A 24 -5.08 27.14 -29.60
CA VAL A 24 -4.02 27.84 -30.32
C VAL A 24 -2.97 26.82 -30.78
N GLN A 25 -2.90 26.59 -32.09
CA GLN A 25 -1.77 25.90 -32.72
C GLN A 25 -0.62 26.89 -32.91
N GLN A 26 0.60 26.52 -32.53
CA GLN A 26 1.81 27.27 -32.84
C GLN A 26 2.76 26.39 -33.67
N PRO A 27 2.94 26.65 -34.97
CA PRO A 27 3.92 25.96 -35.80
C PRO A 27 5.30 26.63 -35.66
N THR A 28 6.34 25.84 -35.40
CA THR A 28 7.75 26.25 -35.49
C THR A 28 8.55 25.14 -36.16
N ASP A 29 8.66 25.22 -37.50
CA ASP A 29 9.51 24.32 -38.30
C ASP A 29 11.01 24.72 -38.20
N PRO A 30 11.96 23.82 -38.53
CA PRO A 30 13.33 23.91 -38.05
C PRO A 30 14.35 24.60 -38.99
N ALA A 31 15.21 25.42 -38.38
CA ALA A 31 16.58 25.75 -38.78
C ALA A 31 17.34 26.22 -37.52
N SER A 32 18.66 26.09 -37.33
CA SER A 32 19.77 25.88 -38.28
C SER A 32 20.93 25.08 -37.61
N PRO A 33 22.01 24.69 -38.34
CA PRO A 33 22.97 23.68 -37.88
C PRO A 33 24.21 24.25 -37.18
N THR A 34 25.00 23.37 -36.54
CA THR A 34 26.45 23.15 -36.82
C THR A 34 26.99 21.97 -35.99
N VAL A 35 27.88 21.16 -36.58
CA VAL A 35 28.62 20.09 -35.88
C VAL A 35 29.78 20.69 -35.08
N ALA A 36 29.92 20.29 -33.81
CA ALA A 36 31.08 20.61 -32.97
C ALA A 36 31.68 19.33 -32.37
N THR A 37 33.01 19.23 -32.36
CA THR A 37 33.74 17.97 -32.21
C THR A 37 33.95 17.54 -30.75
N THR A 38 33.84 16.24 -30.50
CA THR A 38 34.22 15.58 -29.24
C THR A 38 35.71 15.76 -28.90
N PRO A 39 36.07 16.18 -27.68
CA PRO A 39 37.37 15.90 -27.09
C PRO A 39 37.31 14.60 -26.27
N GLU A 40 38.11 13.59 -26.61
CA GLU A 40 38.30 12.41 -25.76
C GLU A 40 39.20 12.76 -24.57
N PRO A 41 38.83 12.40 -23.33
CA PRO A 41 39.76 12.44 -22.20
C PRO A 41 40.67 11.20 -22.25
N VAL A 42 41.93 11.38 -22.66
CA VAL A 42 42.94 10.31 -22.60
C VAL A 42 43.24 9.93 -21.14
N GLY A 43 43.48 8.64 -20.89
CA GLY A 43 43.49 8.09 -19.53
C GLY A 43 44.64 8.56 -18.62
N GLY A 44 44.32 8.72 -17.34
CA GLY A 44 45.26 8.77 -16.21
C GLY A 44 45.07 7.55 -15.30
N ASP A 45 46.16 7.07 -14.70
CA ASP A 45 46.21 5.75 -14.03
C ASP A 45 45.79 5.77 -12.55
N ALA A 46 45.58 4.55 -12.03
CA ALA A 46 45.65 4.15 -10.62
C ALA A 46 44.65 4.78 -9.61
N GLY A 47 43.66 3.97 -9.24
CA GLY A 47 43.61 3.52 -7.85
C GLY A 47 42.58 4.14 -6.91
N ASP A 48 41.29 3.81 -7.08
CA ASP A 48 40.45 3.55 -5.89
C ASP A 48 39.31 2.52 -6.15
N LYS A 49 39.70 1.25 -6.34
CA LYS A 49 38.76 0.12 -6.56
C LYS A 49 38.23 -0.46 -5.24
N ASN A 50 37.82 0.38 -4.28
CA ASN A 50 37.29 -0.08 -2.98
C ASN A 50 35.95 0.54 -2.56
N ALA A 51 35.50 1.64 -3.19
CA ALA A 51 34.25 2.32 -2.84
C ALA A 51 32.97 1.50 -3.15
N THR A 52 33.01 0.58 -4.12
CA THR A 52 31.82 -0.16 -4.59
C THR A 52 31.46 -1.40 -3.77
N LYS A 53 32.16 -1.70 -2.68
CA LYS A 53 31.84 -2.86 -1.82
C LYS A 53 31.17 -2.49 -0.49
N ALA A 54 31.56 -1.37 0.13
CA ALA A 54 31.09 -1.01 1.47
C ALA A 54 29.56 -0.80 1.56
N ALA A 55 28.97 -0.15 0.57
CA ALA A 55 27.55 0.20 0.58
C ALA A 55 26.57 -1.00 0.47
N ASP A 56 27.08 -2.23 0.34
CA ASP A 56 26.26 -3.44 0.29
C ASP A 56 26.25 -4.24 1.60
N ASP A 57 27.29 -4.09 2.43
CA ASP A 57 27.41 -4.67 3.78
C ASP A 57 26.68 -3.82 4.86
N GLU A 58 26.24 -2.59 4.53
CA GLU A 58 25.48 -1.71 5.43
C GLU A 58 24.09 -2.30 5.78
N PRO A 59 23.72 -2.36 7.08
CA PRO A 59 22.51 -3.05 7.54
C PRO A 59 21.22 -2.31 7.15
N GLU A 60 20.24 -3.07 6.64
CA GLU A 60 19.00 -2.51 6.12
C GLU A 60 18.04 -2.09 7.24
N TYR A 61 17.63 -0.82 7.20
CA TYR A 61 16.68 -0.17 8.12
C TYR A 61 17.19 0.16 9.54
N GLU A 62 18.51 0.18 9.78
CA GLU A 62 19.10 0.68 11.04
C GLU A 62 19.10 2.23 11.15
N ASP A 63 18.02 2.89 10.70
CA ASP A 63 17.83 4.35 10.82
C ASP A 63 17.23 4.78 12.18
N GLY A 64 17.00 3.83 13.09
CA GLY A 64 16.39 4.07 14.41
C GLY A 64 14.88 4.34 14.39
N ARG A 65 14.20 4.20 13.23
CA ARG A 65 12.79 4.61 13.05
C ARG A 65 11.77 3.46 13.17
N GLY A 66 12.19 2.31 13.68
CA GLY A 66 11.37 1.09 13.82
C GLY A 66 11.08 0.39 12.49
N PHE A 67 10.12 -0.55 12.46
CA PHE A 67 9.71 -1.27 11.25
C PHE A 67 10.87 -2.03 10.57
N GLY A 68 11.46 -2.98 11.30
CA GLY A 68 12.49 -3.90 10.82
C GLY A 68 11.93 -5.00 9.90
N ILE A 69 12.83 -5.71 9.21
CA ILE A 69 12.46 -6.78 8.27
C ILE A 69 11.60 -7.84 8.96
N GLY A 70 10.51 -8.24 8.31
CA GLY A 70 9.60 -9.25 8.81
C GLY A 70 8.50 -8.73 9.75
N GLU A 71 8.51 -7.47 10.18
CA GLU A 71 7.40 -6.90 10.94
C GLU A 71 6.09 -6.91 10.13
N LEU A 72 4.96 -7.16 10.82
CA LEU A 72 3.62 -7.06 10.23
C LEU A 72 3.06 -5.66 10.48
N VAL A 73 2.61 -5.01 9.41
CA VAL A 73 2.25 -3.59 9.42
C VAL A 73 0.93 -3.32 8.71
N TRP A 74 0.30 -2.22 9.07
CA TRP A 74 -0.64 -1.50 8.23
C TRP A 74 0.10 -0.40 7.49
N GLY A 75 -0.10 -0.26 6.19
CA GLY A 75 0.46 0.82 5.38
C GLY A 75 -0.61 1.67 4.69
N LYS A 76 -0.33 2.96 4.49
CA LYS A 76 -1.26 3.95 3.95
C LYS A 76 -0.81 4.57 2.63
N LEU A 77 -1.30 4.04 1.52
CA LEU A 77 -1.17 4.69 0.21
C LEU A 77 -2.25 5.75 -0.03
N ARG A 78 -2.01 6.67 -0.98
CA ARG A 78 -2.99 7.69 -1.41
C ARG A 78 -4.12 7.02 -2.22
N GLY A 79 -5.37 7.32 -1.92
CA GLY A 79 -6.55 6.74 -2.58
C GLY A 79 -7.04 5.39 -2.02
N PHE A 80 -6.22 4.68 -1.24
CA PHE A 80 -6.56 3.36 -0.66
C PHE A 80 -6.91 3.45 0.83
N SER A 81 -7.52 2.41 1.40
CA SER A 81 -7.60 2.23 2.86
C SER A 81 -6.22 1.96 3.47
N TRP A 82 -6.12 1.88 4.80
CA TRP A 82 -4.99 1.20 5.44
C TRP A 82 -5.01 -0.27 5.03
N TRP A 83 -3.90 -0.78 4.49
CA TRP A 83 -3.78 -2.12 3.93
C TRP A 83 -2.72 -2.94 4.70
N PRO A 84 -2.95 -4.23 5.01
CA PRO A 84 -1.96 -5.03 5.72
C PRO A 84 -0.80 -5.46 4.81
N GLY A 85 0.41 -5.44 5.36
CA GLY A 85 1.62 -5.87 4.68
C GLY A 85 2.68 -6.39 5.64
N ARG A 86 3.82 -6.81 5.09
CA ARG A 86 5.02 -7.18 5.82
C ARG A 86 6.19 -6.34 5.35
N ILE A 87 7.03 -5.86 6.26
CA ILE A 87 8.31 -5.26 5.90
C ILE A 87 9.21 -6.33 5.27
N VAL A 88 9.80 -6.02 4.12
CA VAL A 88 10.71 -6.92 3.40
C VAL A 88 12.01 -6.21 3.06
N SER A 89 13.04 -7.01 2.81
CA SER A 89 14.29 -6.49 2.27
C SER A 89 14.14 -6.10 0.79
N TRP A 90 14.89 -5.07 0.37
CA TRP A 90 15.02 -4.71 -1.05
C TRP A 90 15.44 -5.89 -1.93
N TRP A 91 16.26 -6.83 -1.42
CA TRP A 91 16.70 -8.04 -2.13
C TRP A 91 15.51 -8.84 -2.69
N MET A 92 14.40 -8.94 -1.94
CA MET A 92 13.19 -9.67 -2.35
C MET A 92 12.41 -9.00 -3.50
N THR A 93 12.69 -7.72 -3.77
CA THR A 93 11.91 -6.88 -4.70
C THR A 93 12.50 -6.82 -6.11
N GLY A 94 13.77 -7.20 -6.27
CA GLY A 94 14.53 -7.04 -7.52
C GLY A 94 14.76 -5.57 -7.92
N ARG A 95 14.78 -4.65 -6.95
CA ARG A 95 14.88 -3.18 -7.13
C ARG A 95 15.84 -2.59 -6.09
N SER A 96 16.27 -1.36 -6.29
CA SER A 96 17.19 -0.65 -5.40
C SER A 96 16.76 -0.63 -3.92
N ARG A 97 17.75 -0.44 -3.02
CA ARG A 97 17.53 -0.06 -1.61
C ARG A 97 16.48 1.05 -1.49
N ALA A 98 15.64 0.96 -0.46
CA ALA A 98 14.71 2.01 -0.08
C ALA A 98 15.46 3.28 0.37
N ALA A 99 14.82 4.45 0.27
CA ALA A 99 15.38 5.69 0.81
C ALA A 99 15.30 5.71 2.35
N GLU A 100 16.15 6.50 2.99
CA GLU A 100 16.13 6.72 4.44
C GLU A 100 14.71 7.10 4.93
N GLY A 101 14.25 6.54 6.06
CA GLY A 101 12.90 6.78 6.55
C GLY A 101 11.78 6.11 5.76
N THR A 102 12.12 5.25 4.80
CA THR A 102 11.15 4.43 4.06
C THR A 102 11.44 2.94 4.22
N ARG A 103 10.44 2.10 3.92
CA ARG A 103 10.52 0.63 3.94
C ARG A 103 9.95 0.06 2.66
N TRP A 104 10.52 -1.02 2.16
CA TRP A 104 9.82 -1.92 1.24
C TRP A 104 8.77 -2.72 2.01
N VAL A 105 7.52 -2.62 1.57
CA VAL A 105 6.39 -3.39 2.08
C VAL A 105 5.92 -4.34 0.99
N MET A 106 5.79 -5.63 1.33
CA MET A 106 5.00 -6.60 0.56
C MET A 106 3.56 -6.58 1.07
N TRP A 107 2.58 -6.33 0.19
CA TRP A 107 1.17 -6.31 0.56
C TRP A 107 0.57 -7.72 0.59
N PHE A 108 -0.23 -8.01 1.63
CA PHE A 108 -1.07 -9.20 1.63
C PHE A 108 -2.24 -9.03 0.64
N GLY A 109 -2.80 -10.14 0.18
CA GLY A 109 -3.85 -10.19 -0.84
C GLY A 109 -3.32 -10.34 -2.26
N ASP A 110 -2.37 -9.50 -2.69
CA ASP A 110 -1.85 -9.50 -4.07
C ASP A 110 -0.32 -9.64 -4.21
N GLY A 111 0.44 -9.63 -3.11
CA GLY A 111 1.88 -9.82 -3.10
C GLY A 111 2.71 -8.68 -3.72
N LYS A 112 2.10 -7.54 -4.08
CA LYS A 112 2.84 -6.42 -4.68
C LYS A 112 3.77 -5.76 -3.67
N PHE A 113 4.85 -5.18 -4.18
CA PHE A 113 5.81 -4.40 -3.40
C PHE A 113 5.53 -2.89 -3.51
N SER A 114 5.83 -2.12 -2.47
CA SER A 114 5.84 -0.66 -2.50
C SER A 114 6.84 -0.09 -1.50
N VAL A 115 7.46 1.04 -1.84
CA VAL A 115 8.21 1.87 -0.87
C VAL A 115 7.21 2.74 -0.11
N VAL A 116 7.28 2.74 1.22
CA VAL A 116 6.35 3.46 2.10
C VAL A 116 7.14 4.18 3.19
N CYS A 117 6.87 5.47 3.40
CA CYS A 117 7.48 6.25 4.49
C CYS A 117 6.97 5.75 5.85
N VAL A 118 7.81 5.76 6.89
CA VAL A 118 7.43 5.24 8.22
C VAL A 118 6.24 5.98 8.86
N GLU A 119 6.01 7.25 8.54
CA GLU A 119 4.84 8.04 8.98
C GLU A 119 3.55 7.66 8.22
N LYS A 120 3.62 6.65 7.35
CA LYS A 120 2.49 6.01 6.66
C LYS A 120 2.43 4.52 6.99
N LEU A 121 3.12 4.09 8.05
CA LEU A 121 3.05 2.76 8.65
C LEU A 121 2.46 2.81 10.07
N MET A 122 1.85 1.71 10.49
CA MET A 122 1.52 1.39 11.88
C MET A 122 1.78 -0.11 12.09
N PRO A 123 2.14 -0.59 13.29
CA PRO A 123 2.25 -2.02 13.55
C PRO A 123 0.88 -2.69 13.42
N LEU A 124 0.84 -3.98 13.04
CA LEU A 124 -0.42 -4.75 12.89
C LEU A 124 -1.31 -4.69 14.15
N SER A 125 -0.69 -4.59 15.32
CA SER A 125 -1.33 -4.44 16.63
C SER A 125 -2.28 -3.24 16.74
N SER A 126 -2.11 -2.19 15.92
CA SER A 126 -3.05 -1.07 15.78
C SER A 126 -4.34 -1.44 15.01
N PHE A 127 -4.76 -2.71 15.06
CA PHE A 127 -5.84 -3.29 14.26
C PHE A 127 -7.15 -2.50 14.38
N CYS A 128 -7.58 -2.15 15.59
CA CYS A 128 -8.80 -1.39 15.85
C CYS A 128 -8.81 0.02 15.23
N SER A 129 -7.65 0.60 14.94
CA SER A 129 -7.51 1.94 14.34
C SER A 129 -7.37 1.91 12.81
N ALA A 130 -7.01 0.75 12.24
CA ALA A 130 -6.63 0.60 10.83
C ALA A 130 -7.61 -0.27 10.03
N PHE A 131 -8.21 -1.27 10.66
CA PHE A 131 -9.17 -2.18 10.02
C PHE A 131 -10.43 -1.42 9.60
N HIS A 132 -10.76 -1.47 8.30
CA HIS A 132 -11.88 -0.72 7.74
C HIS A 132 -13.00 -1.65 7.27
N GLN A 133 -13.99 -1.88 8.15
CA GLN A 133 -15.13 -2.78 7.92
C GLN A 133 -15.84 -2.53 6.57
N ALA A 134 -16.01 -1.26 6.18
CA ALA A 134 -16.67 -0.93 4.91
C ALA A 134 -15.84 -1.31 3.67
N THR A 135 -14.51 -1.41 3.78
CA THR A 135 -13.63 -1.97 2.72
C THR A 135 -13.67 -3.49 2.76
N TYR A 136 -13.59 -4.10 3.95
CA TYR A 136 -13.71 -5.55 4.12
C TYR A 136 -14.99 -6.12 3.49
N ASN A 137 -16.15 -5.51 3.75
CA ASN A 137 -17.42 -5.95 3.18
C ASN A 137 -17.42 -5.86 1.64
N LYS A 138 -16.86 -4.77 1.08
CA LYS A 138 -16.93 -4.44 -0.34
C LYS A 138 -15.84 -5.06 -1.22
N GLN A 139 -14.66 -5.36 -0.68
CA GLN A 139 -13.49 -5.76 -1.47
C GLN A 139 -12.99 -7.17 -1.10
N PRO A 140 -13.20 -8.19 -1.96
CA PRO A 140 -12.67 -9.55 -1.73
C PRO A 140 -11.15 -9.58 -1.54
N MET A 141 -10.41 -8.71 -2.26
CA MET A 141 -8.97 -8.56 -2.12
C MET A 141 -8.56 -8.14 -0.70
N TYR A 142 -9.33 -7.26 -0.05
CA TYR A 142 -9.09 -6.85 1.34
C TYR A 142 -9.39 -8.01 2.30
N ARG A 143 -10.47 -8.78 2.08
CA ARG A 143 -10.76 -9.97 2.91
C ARG A 143 -9.65 -11.02 2.83
N LYS A 144 -9.11 -11.26 1.64
CA LYS A 144 -7.93 -12.12 1.41
C LYS A 144 -6.70 -11.58 2.14
N ALA A 145 -6.42 -10.28 2.03
CA ALA A 145 -5.30 -9.63 2.70
C ALA A 145 -5.38 -9.71 4.24
N ILE A 146 -6.58 -9.54 4.81
CA ILE A 146 -6.85 -9.69 6.24
C ILE A 146 -6.70 -11.13 6.70
N TYR A 147 -7.22 -12.11 5.95
CA TYR A 147 -7.05 -13.52 6.25
C TYR A 147 -5.57 -13.93 6.26
N GLU A 148 -4.81 -13.56 5.22
CA GLU A 148 -3.39 -13.92 5.11
C GLU A 148 -2.53 -13.29 6.21
N VAL A 149 -2.70 -12.00 6.51
CA VAL A 149 -1.91 -11.37 7.59
C VAL A 149 -2.26 -11.96 8.96
N LEU A 150 -3.54 -12.31 9.18
CA LEU A 150 -3.96 -12.91 10.44
C LEU A 150 -3.53 -14.38 10.56
N GLN A 151 -3.35 -15.13 9.46
CA GLN A 151 -2.74 -16.47 9.51
C GLN A 151 -1.23 -16.42 9.83
N VAL A 152 -0.52 -15.38 9.38
CA VAL A 152 0.89 -15.17 9.80
C VAL A 152 0.96 -14.73 11.27
N ALA A 153 0.06 -13.84 11.69
CA ALA A 153 -0.05 -13.40 13.08
C ALA A 153 -0.41 -14.55 14.03
N SER A 154 -1.37 -15.40 13.66
CA SER A 154 -1.81 -16.53 14.49
C SER A 154 -0.69 -17.55 14.67
N SER A 155 0.02 -17.87 13.58
CA SER A 155 1.19 -18.75 13.58
C SER A 155 2.30 -18.26 14.52
N ARG A 156 2.68 -16.97 14.44
CA ARG A 156 3.67 -16.34 15.35
C ARG A 156 3.22 -16.36 16.81
N ALA A 157 1.95 -16.06 17.06
CA ALA A 157 1.38 -16.00 18.41
C ALA A 157 1.09 -17.39 19.03
N GLY A 158 1.33 -18.49 18.31
CA GLY A 158 0.88 -19.83 18.72
C GLY A 158 -0.65 -19.96 18.84
N LYS A 159 -1.40 -19.06 18.21
CA LYS A 159 -2.85 -18.95 18.33
C LYS A 159 -3.53 -19.94 17.38
N LEU A 160 -3.99 -21.05 17.92
CA LEU A 160 -4.81 -22.00 17.17
C LEU A 160 -6.23 -21.44 16.96
N PHE A 161 -6.73 -21.58 15.73
CA PHE A 161 -8.14 -21.41 15.37
C PHE A 161 -8.64 -22.76 14.84
N PRO A 162 -9.81 -23.26 15.28
CA PRO A 162 -10.39 -24.46 14.70
C PRO A 162 -10.61 -24.26 13.20
N ALA A 163 -10.17 -25.23 12.39
CA ALA A 163 -10.76 -25.42 11.07
C ALA A 163 -12.16 -26.02 11.29
N CYS A 164 -13.18 -25.51 10.59
CA CYS A 164 -14.42 -26.27 10.48
C CYS A 164 -14.09 -27.53 9.67
N HIS A 165 -14.49 -28.70 10.17
CA HIS A 165 -14.10 -29.96 9.55
C HIS A 165 -15.16 -30.37 8.53
N ASP A 166 -15.03 -29.87 7.31
CA ASP A 166 -16.02 -30.09 6.24
C ASP A 166 -16.16 -31.58 5.92
N SER A 167 -17.40 -32.07 5.89
CA SER A 167 -17.78 -33.36 5.30
C SER A 167 -18.38 -33.21 3.89
N ASP A 168 -18.65 -31.99 3.45
CA ASP A 168 -19.25 -31.64 2.16
C ASP A 168 -18.58 -30.40 1.57
N GLU A 169 -18.20 -30.47 0.29
CA GLU A 169 -17.55 -29.39 -0.49
C GLU A 169 -18.26 -28.03 -0.37
N SER A 170 -19.59 -28.03 -0.24
CA SER A 170 -20.43 -26.82 -0.22
C SER A 170 -20.35 -25.98 1.07
N ASP A 171 -19.75 -26.49 2.15
CA ASP A 171 -19.66 -25.78 3.44
C ASP A 171 -18.31 -25.07 3.65
N SER A 172 -17.27 -25.46 2.91
CA SER A 172 -15.90 -24.93 2.97
C SER A 172 -15.81 -23.40 2.84
N GLY A 173 -16.62 -22.79 1.98
CA GLY A 173 -16.71 -21.33 1.85
C GLY A 173 -17.21 -20.66 3.13
N LYS A 174 -18.15 -21.28 3.85
CA LYS A 174 -18.65 -20.79 5.15
C LYS A 174 -17.65 -21.04 6.26
N ALA A 175 -16.97 -22.19 6.25
CA ALA A 175 -15.90 -22.52 7.19
C ALA A 175 -14.80 -21.44 7.21
N VAL A 176 -14.35 -20.99 6.03
CA VAL A 176 -13.34 -19.91 5.90
C VAL A 176 -13.88 -18.57 6.39
N GLU A 177 -15.13 -18.21 6.12
CA GLU A 177 -15.72 -16.96 6.63
C GLU A 177 -15.90 -16.95 8.16
N VAL A 178 -16.29 -18.10 8.74
CA VAL A 178 -16.39 -18.28 10.21
C VAL A 178 -15.02 -18.20 10.86
N GLN A 179 -13.99 -18.85 10.29
CA GLN A 179 -12.62 -18.76 10.80
C GLN A 179 -12.09 -17.32 10.74
N ASN A 180 -12.23 -16.64 9.59
CA ASN A 180 -11.77 -15.27 9.42
C ASN A 180 -12.47 -14.31 10.40
N LYS A 181 -13.77 -14.51 10.68
CA LYS A 181 -14.50 -13.77 11.73
C LYS A 181 -13.88 -13.96 13.12
N GLN A 182 -13.56 -15.19 13.53
CA GLN A 182 -12.90 -15.46 14.81
C GLN A 182 -11.50 -14.80 14.90
N MET A 183 -10.75 -14.80 13.79
CA MET A 183 -9.43 -14.18 13.71
C MET A 183 -9.50 -12.65 13.84
N ILE A 184 -10.51 -12.02 13.22
CA ILE A 184 -10.79 -10.58 13.34
C ILE A 184 -11.22 -10.24 14.77
N GLU A 185 -12.07 -11.06 15.40
CA GLU A 185 -12.47 -10.88 16.80
C GLU A 185 -11.28 -11.00 17.77
N TRP A 186 -10.34 -11.91 17.51
CA TRP A 186 -9.09 -12.02 18.26
C TRP A 186 -8.17 -10.80 18.08
N ALA A 187 -8.06 -10.27 16.86
CA ALA A 187 -7.27 -9.08 16.56
C ALA A 187 -7.86 -7.80 17.19
N LEU A 188 -9.19 -7.63 17.11
CA LEU A 188 -9.92 -6.57 17.80
C LEU A 188 -9.83 -6.70 19.34
N GLY A 189 -9.79 -7.93 19.84
CA GLY A 189 -9.53 -8.25 21.24
C GLY A 189 -8.07 -8.07 21.68
N GLY A 190 -7.22 -7.41 20.90
CA GLY A 190 -5.83 -7.12 21.28
C GLY A 190 -4.91 -8.34 21.30
N PHE A 191 -5.12 -9.30 20.40
CA PHE A 191 -4.23 -10.43 20.11
C PHE A 191 -3.93 -11.34 21.33
N GLN A 192 -4.90 -11.53 22.22
CA GLN A 192 -4.70 -12.27 23.47
C GLN A 192 -4.54 -13.80 23.26
N PRO A 193 -3.68 -14.48 24.04
CA PRO A 193 -3.00 -14.00 25.25
C PRO A 193 -1.61 -13.36 25.04
N SER A 194 -0.99 -13.52 23.86
CA SER A 194 0.36 -13.00 23.60
C SER A 194 0.43 -11.47 23.53
N GLY A 195 -0.69 -10.83 23.17
CA GLY A 195 -0.72 -9.42 22.84
C GLY A 195 0.14 -9.10 21.61
N PRO A 196 0.52 -7.82 21.43
CA PRO A 196 1.34 -7.36 20.31
C PRO A 196 2.68 -8.10 20.16
N LYS A 197 3.28 -8.57 21.26
CA LYS A 197 4.57 -9.27 21.23
C LYS A 197 4.54 -10.57 20.43
N GLY A 198 3.41 -11.28 20.43
CA GLY A 198 3.21 -12.47 19.60
C GLY A 198 3.13 -12.21 18.09
N LEU A 199 3.27 -10.96 17.64
CA LEU A 199 3.26 -10.56 16.23
C LEU A 199 4.66 -10.23 15.69
N GLU A 200 5.65 -10.10 16.58
CA GLU A 200 7.04 -9.80 16.27
C GLU A 200 7.66 -10.93 15.39
N PRO A 201 8.73 -10.66 14.61
CA PRO A 201 9.43 -11.71 13.87
C PRO A 201 9.98 -12.79 14.83
N PRO A 202 9.92 -14.09 14.45
CA PRO A 202 10.49 -15.19 15.22
C PRO A 202 12.02 -15.31 15.04
#